data_AF-A0A2S5DBL2-F1
#
_entry.id   AF-A0A2S5DBL2-F1
#
_cell.length_a   1.000
_cell.length_b   1.000
_cell.length_c   1.000
_cell.angle_alpha   90.00
_cell.angle_beta   90.00
_cell.angle_gamma   90.00
#
_symmetry.space_group_name_H-M   'P 1'
#
loop_
_entity.id
_entity.type
_entity.pdbx_description
1 polymer ?
#
loop_
_entity_poly.entity_id
_entity_poly.type
_entity_poly.pdbx_seq_one_letter_code
_entity_poly.pdbx_strand_id
1 'polypeptide(L)'
;MDFIDRHRQTARDFTRRAIFTFDRVVGVLLVNLMHSLQVELDQFFSRLPLPSGRRANDDAFRMARKKLRWQAFVELNQAVLAD
;
A
#
# COMPACT_ATOMS: atom_id res chain seq x y z
N MET A 1 -16.42 0.48 -6.66
CA MET A 1 -15.70 1.74 -6.98
C MET A 1 -15.66 2.68 -5.77
N ASP A 2 -15.71 2.18 -4.53
CA ASP A 2 -16.07 3.01 -3.37
C ASP A 2 -15.17 2.76 -2.14
N PHE A 3 -13.87 2.60 -2.34
CA PHE A 3 -12.91 2.49 -1.23
C PHE A 3 -11.63 3.24 -1.57
N ILE A 4 -11.00 2.88 -2.71
CA ILE A 4 -9.87 3.63 -3.25
C ILE A 4 -10.22 5.12 -3.45
N ASP A 5 -11.42 5.41 -3.97
CA ASP A 5 -11.87 6.79 -4.21
C ASP A 5 -12.06 7.62 -2.94
N ARG A 6 -12.47 7.00 -1.83
CA ARG A 6 -12.63 7.65 -0.52
C ARG A 6 -11.30 7.89 0.19
N HIS A 7 -10.29 7.06 -0.13
CA HIS A 7 -9.04 7.00 0.61
C HIS A 7 -7.80 7.56 -0.09
N ARG A 8 -7.87 7.77 -1.40
CA ARG A 8 -6.82 8.46 -2.14
C ARG A 8 -6.81 9.96 -1.84
N GLN A 9 -5.63 10.57 -1.87
CA GLN A 9 -5.51 12.00 -1.63
C GLN A 9 -6.10 12.82 -2.79
N THR A 10 -5.76 12.46 -4.03
CA THR A 10 -6.24 13.13 -5.25
C THR A 10 -6.89 12.15 -6.24
N ALA A 11 -7.72 12.68 -7.15
CA ALA A 11 -8.43 11.88 -8.15
C ALA A 11 -7.52 11.17 -9.19
N ARG A 12 -6.23 11.49 -9.22
CA ARG A 12 -5.24 10.85 -10.12
C ARG A 12 -4.44 9.76 -9.42
N ASP A 13 -4.48 9.70 -8.10
CA ASP A 13 -3.72 8.72 -7.34
C ASP A 13 -4.29 7.32 -7.52
N PHE A 14 -3.39 6.35 -7.60
CA PHE A 14 -3.68 4.92 -7.76
C PHE A 14 -4.51 4.54 -9.01
N THR A 15 -4.47 5.36 -10.06
CA THR A 15 -5.21 5.12 -11.33
C THR A 15 -4.44 4.33 -12.40
N ARG A 16 -3.14 4.11 -12.21
CA ARG A 16 -2.25 3.41 -13.18
C ARG A 16 -1.87 2.02 -12.67
N ARG A 17 -1.50 1.09 -13.58
CA ARG A 17 -0.92 -0.24 -13.24
C ARG A 17 0.51 -0.14 -12.67
N ALA A 18 0.63 0.44 -11.48
CA ALA A 18 1.88 0.57 -10.73
C ALA A 18 2.14 -0.65 -9.83
N ILE A 19 3.39 -0.82 -9.41
CA ILE A 19 3.83 -1.85 -8.44
C ILE A 19 3.08 -1.70 -7.11
N PHE A 20 2.97 -0.45 -6.64
CA PHE A 20 2.30 -0.04 -5.41
C PHE A 20 0.85 0.37 -5.68
N THR A 21 0.01 -0.64 -5.87
CA THR A 21 -1.45 -0.45 -5.85
C THR A 21 -1.93 -0.16 -4.43
N PHE A 22 -3.14 0.38 -4.30
CA PHE A 22 -3.71 0.83 -3.02
C PHE A 22 -3.68 -0.27 -1.95
N ASP A 23 -4.18 -1.45 -2.28
CA ASP A 23 -4.19 -2.67 -1.47
C ASP A 23 -2.80 -3.07 -0.98
N ARG A 24 -1.79 -2.97 -1.84
CA ARG A 24 -0.40 -3.32 -1.46
C ARG A 24 0.21 -2.29 -0.52
N VAL A 25 -0.03 -1.00 -0.74
CA VAL A 25 0.48 0.06 0.16
C VAL A 25 -0.12 -0.10 1.55
N VAL A 26 -1.43 -0.34 1.61
CA VAL A 26 -2.16 -0.56 2.85
C VAL A 26 -1.68 -1.83 3.56
N GLY A 27 -1.55 -2.95 2.83
CA GLY A 27 -1.06 -4.21 3.39
C GLY A 27 0.35 -4.10 3.97
N VAL A 28 1.28 -3.43 3.27
CA VAL A 28 2.64 -3.20 3.77
C VAL A 28 2.63 -2.34 5.04
N LEU A 29 1.75 -1.34 5.15
CA LEU A 29 1.66 -0.48 6.34
C LEU A 29 1.08 -1.20 7.56
N LEU A 30 0.28 -2.24 7.37
CA LEU A 30 -0.22 -3.09 8.45
C LEU A 30 0.84 -4.06 8.99
N VAL A 31 1.77 -4.51 8.13
CA VAL A 31 2.78 -5.52 8.47
C VAL A 31 4.03 -4.90 9.11
N ASN A 32 4.37 -3.66 8.78
CA ASN A 32 5.68 -3.09 9.10
C ASN A 32 5.69 -2.27 10.38
N LEU A 33 6.18 -2.86 11.47
CA LEU A 33 6.48 -2.14 12.71
C LEU A 33 7.89 -2.36 13.30
N MET A 34 8.80 -3.14 12.70
CA MET A 34 10.06 -3.49 13.41
C MET A 34 11.39 -3.46 12.60
N HIS A 35 11.43 -3.45 11.26
CA HIS A 35 12.71 -3.45 10.51
C HIS A 35 12.84 -2.35 9.43
N SER A 36 14.02 -2.33 8.77
CA SER A 36 14.32 -1.46 7.61
C SER A 36 13.26 -1.61 6.51
N LEU A 37 12.73 -0.49 6.03
CA LEU A 37 11.65 -0.47 5.04
C LEU A 37 11.97 -1.30 3.78
N GLN A 38 13.21 -1.26 3.27
CA GLN A 38 13.56 -2.05 2.08
C GLN A 38 13.56 -3.55 2.37
N VAL A 39 14.03 -3.98 3.54
CA VAL A 39 14.02 -5.40 3.95
C VAL A 39 12.59 -5.90 4.07
N GLU A 40 11.71 -5.09 4.65
CA GLU A 40 10.29 -5.40 4.76
C GLU A 40 9.61 -5.47 3.40
N LEU A 41 9.93 -4.56 2.47
CA LEU A 41 9.42 -4.61 1.10
C LEU A 41 9.89 -5.88 0.39
N ASP A 42 11.18 -6.23 0.51
CA ASP A 42 11.72 -7.45 -0.08
C ASP A 42 11.04 -8.70 0.48
N GLN A 43 10.82 -8.76 1.80
CA GLN A 43 10.11 -9.85 2.45
C GLN A 43 8.64 -9.92 1.99
N PHE A 44 7.94 -8.79 1.93
CA PHE A 44 6.55 -8.73 1.48
C PHE A 44 6.41 -9.23 0.02
N PHE A 45 7.25 -8.71 -0.88
CA PHE A 45 7.21 -9.08 -2.30
C PHE A 45 7.84 -10.44 -2.61
N SER A 46 8.55 -11.06 -1.67
CA SER A 46 8.93 -12.48 -1.76
C SER A 46 7.70 -13.42 -1.70
N ARG A 47 6.67 -13.02 -0.93
CA ARG A 47 5.43 -13.79 -0.77
C ARG A 47 4.38 -13.39 -1.81
N LEU A 48 4.40 -12.13 -2.25
CA LEU A 48 3.47 -11.60 -3.23
C LEU A 48 4.24 -11.04 -4.44
N PRO A 49 4.69 -11.90 -5.38
CA PRO A 49 5.62 -11.48 -6.43
C PRO A 49 5.09 -10.35 -7.30
N LEU A 50 6.00 -9.45 -7.66
CA LEU A 50 5.70 -8.31 -8.51
C LEU A 50 5.57 -8.73 -9.98
N PRO A 51 4.64 -8.12 -10.74
CA PRO A 51 4.55 -8.37 -12.17
C PRO A 51 5.82 -7.89 -12.89
N SER A 52 6.29 -8.70 -13.85
CA SER A 52 7.35 -8.35 -14.80
C SER A 52 8.74 -8.13 -14.21
N GLY A 53 9.11 -8.84 -13.13
CA GLY A 53 10.47 -8.79 -12.57
C GLY A 53 10.85 -7.43 -11.95
N ARG A 54 9.85 -6.57 -11.72
CA ARG A 54 10.06 -5.25 -11.11
C ARG A 54 10.46 -5.41 -9.64
N ARG A 55 11.27 -4.47 -9.14
CA ARG A 55 11.59 -4.35 -7.71
C ARG A 55 10.82 -3.20 -7.08
N ALA A 56 10.39 -3.40 -5.85
CA ALA A 56 9.82 -2.36 -5.01
C ALA A 56 10.94 -1.65 -4.26
N ASN A 57 11.09 -0.35 -4.45
CA ASN A 57 12.02 0.46 -3.70
C ASN A 57 11.31 1.23 -2.58
N ASP A 58 12.07 1.54 -1.53
CA ASP A 58 11.60 2.32 -0.39
C ASP A 58 11.12 3.72 -0.79
N ASP A 59 11.78 4.37 -1.76
CA ASP A 59 11.38 5.70 -2.24
C ASP A 59 10.02 5.71 -2.96
N ALA A 60 9.74 4.78 -3.88
CA ALA A 60 8.44 4.74 -4.52
C ALA A 60 7.35 4.30 -3.53
N PHE A 61 7.69 3.51 -2.51
CA PHE A 61 6.78 3.27 -1.40
C PHE A 61 6.48 4.55 -0.62
N ARG A 62 7.50 5.33 -0.22
CA ARG A 62 7.30 6.62 0.47
C ARG A 62 6.44 7.57 -0.37
N MET A 63 6.66 7.62 -1.68
CA MET A 63 5.84 8.42 -2.60
C MET A 63 4.39 7.91 -2.68
N ALA A 64 4.19 6.60 -2.70
CA ALA A 64 2.85 6.00 -2.70
C ALA A 64 2.13 6.25 -1.37
N ARG A 65 2.82 6.09 -0.23
CA ARG A 65 2.30 6.36 1.11
C ARG A 65 1.78 7.78 1.26
N LYS A 66 2.47 8.79 0.72
CA LYS A 66 2.04 10.20 0.80
C LYS A 66 0.64 10.43 0.21
N LYS A 67 0.22 9.58 -0.74
CA LYS A 67 -1.08 9.68 -1.41
C LYS A 67 -2.21 9.02 -0.64
N LEU A 68 -1.93 8.38 0.50
CA LEU A 68 -2.90 7.68 1.33
C LEU A 68 -3.43 8.62 2.43
N ARG A 69 -4.76 8.73 2.54
CA ARG A 69 -5.40 9.44 3.66
C ARG A 69 -5.39 8.57 4.90
N TRP A 70 -5.24 9.18 6.08
CA TRP A 70 -5.24 8.45 7.35
C TRP A 70 -6.56 7.70 7.61
N GLN A 71 -7.68 8.21 7.08
CA GLN A 71 -8.99 7.54 7.17
C GLN A 71 -8.99 6.15 6.53
N ALA A 72 -8.07 5.87 5.59
CA ALA A 72 -7.91 4.54 5.00
C ALA A 72 -7.61 3.46 6.05
N PHE A 73 -6.84 3.81 7.08
CA PHE A 73 -6.52 2.89 8.16
C PHE A 73 -7.72 2.65 9.07
N VAL A 74 -8.49 3.70 9.37
CA VAL A 74 -9.67 3.59 10.25
C VAL A 74 -10.75 2.74 9.59
N GLU A 75 -11.07 3.02 8.33
CA GLU A 75 -12.09 2.25 7.62
C GLU A 75 -11.67 0.80 7.38
N LEU A 76 -10.39 0.56 7.07
CA LEU A 76 -9.89 -0.81 6.95
C LEU A 76 -9.94 -1.55 8.29
N ASN A 77 -9.55 -0.89 9.38
CA ASN A 77 -9.63 -1.49 10.71
C ASN A 77 -11.07 -1.81 11.09
N GLN A 78 -12.02 -0.93 10.76
CA GLN A 78 -13.45 -1.21 10.92
C GLN A 78 -13.90 -2.38 10.05
N ALA A 79 -13.46 -2.47 8.80
CA ALA A 79 -13.81 -3.58 7.91
C ALA A 79 -13.25 -4.92 8.41
N VAL A 80 -12.01 -4.95 8.91
CA VAL A 80 -11.36 -6.16 9.43
C VAL A 80 -11.94 -6.59 10.78
N LEU A 81 -12.43 -5.65 11.60
CA LEU A 81 -13.05 -5.96 12.91
C LEU A 81 -14.55 -6.24 12.82
N ALA A 82 -15.20 -5.88 11.71
CA ALA A 82 -16.63 -6.11 11.47
C ALA A 82 -16.93 -7.50 10.88
N ASP A 83 -15.90 -8.25 10.48
CA ASP A 83 -15.95 -9.65 10.07
C ASP A 83 -15.37 -10.58 11.15
#